data_AF-A0A537YYG4-F1
#
_entry.id   AF-A0A537YYG4-F1
#
_cell.length_a   1.000
_cell.length_b   1.000
_cell.length_c   1.000
_cell.angle_alpha   90.00
_cell.angle_beta   90.00
_cell.angle_gamma   90.00
#
_symmetry.space_group_name_H-M   'P 1'
#
loop_
_entity.id
_entity.type
_entity.pdbx_description
1 polymer ?
#
loop_
_entity_poly.entity_id
_entity_poly.type
_entity_poly.pdbx_seq_one_letter_code
_entity_poly.pdbx_strand_id
1 'polypeptide(L)'
;MTTPSDVLRAMFAHHVWATTRLIDALEQLDPGHLDARIDGTYGTTMQTLTHLVDADERYLQRLVTPTLASAGNGEIWPLADLRMRIQEHGDRWASMLDAVDRGDLHAAVVGKSDYPDTDPAETMLLVQAIQHGNDHRTQICSTLGALGLDVPDLDGWEYWASVRG
;
A
#
# COMPACT_ATOMS: atom_id res chain seq x y z
N MET A 1 -26.57 -2.08 -9.60
CA MET A 1 -25.99 -0.74 -9.38
C MET A 1 -24.80 -0.93 -8.46
N THR A 2 -23.67 -0.26 -8.70
CA THR A 2 -22.49 -0.32 -7.83
C THR A 2 -22.79 0.33 -6.48
N THR A 3 -22.48 -0.35 -5.38
CA THR A 3 -22.63 0.15 -4.01
C THR A 3 -21.34 0.84 -3.52
N PRO A 4 -21.40 1.64 -2.44
CA PRO A 4 -20.17 2.18 -1.83
C PRO A 4 -19.17 1.09 -1.40
N SER A 5 -19.65 -0.05 -0.91
CA SER A 5 -18.80 -1.21 -0.57
C SER A 5 -18.10 -1.78 -1.80
N ASP A 6 -18.80 -1.90 -2.94
CA ASP A 6 -18.19 -2.36 -4.19
C ASP A 6 -17.07 -1.43 -4.65
N VAL A 7 -17.24 -0.11 -4.49
CA VAL A 7 -16.20 0.87 -4.82
C VAL A 7 -14.97 0.67 -3.93
N LEU A 8 -15.16 0.58 -2.61
CA LEU A 8 -14.05 0.45 -1.67
C LEU A 8 -13.28 -0.87 -1.87
N ARG A 9 -14.00 -1.98 -2.10
CA ARG A 9 -13.39 -3.27 -2.43
C ARG A 9 -12.57 -3.19 -3.72
N ALA A 10 -13.08 -2.51 -4.75
CA ALA A 10 -12.34 -2.31 -5.98
C ALA A 10 -11.08 -1.45 -5.78
N MET A 11 -11.11 -0.45 -4.90
CA MET A 11 -9.93 0.36 -4.56
C MET A 11 -8.85 -0.47 -3.85
N PHE A 12 -9.21 -1.34 -2.91
CA PHE A 12 -8.24 -2.21 -2.25
C PHE A 12 -7.72 -3.32 -3.16
N ALA A 13 -8.58 -3.88 -4.01
CA ALA A 13 -8.14 -4.85 -5.01
C ALA A 13 -7.16 -4.21 -6.02
N HIS A 14 -7.43 -2.97 -6.45
CA HIS A 14 -6.49 -2.16 -7.23
C HIS A 14 -5.19 -1.90 -6.46
N HIS A 15 -5.25 -1.53 -5.18
CA HIS A 15 -4.07 -1.25 -4.37
C HIS A 15 -3.11 -2.45 -4.32
N VAL A 16 -3.63 -3.66 -4.11
CA VAL A 16 -2.85 -4.91 -4.09
C VAL A 16 -2.31 -5.23 -5.48
N TRP A 17 -3.16 -5.14 -6.51
CA TRP A 17 -2.77 -5.38 -7.90
C TRP A 17 -1.66 -4.43 -8.36
N ALA A 18 -1.81 -3.13 -8.11
CA ALA A 18 -0.85 -2.10 -8.53
C ALA A 18 0.51 -2.30 -7.85
N THR A 19 0.50 -2.68 -6.57
CA THR A 19 1.75 -2.97 -5.84
C THR A 19 2.40 -4.25 -6.37
N THR A 20 1.61 -5.29 -6.65
CA THR A 20 2.10 -6.55 -7.23
C THR A 20 2.70 -6.34 -8.62
N ARG A 21 2.03 -5.57 -9.49
CA ARG A 21 2.50 -5.21 -10.82
C ARG A 21 3.77 -4.36 -10.78
N LEU A 22 3.87 -3.45 -9.82
CA LEU A 22 5.11 -2.70 -9.61
C LEU A 22 6.25 -3.65 -9.23
N ILE A 23 6.03 -4.64 -8.35
CA ILE A 23 7.03 -5.65 -8.02
C ILE A 23 7.42 -6.46 -9.26
N ASP A 24 6.47 -6.87 -10.10
CA ASP A 24 6.76 -7.56 -11.38
C ASP A 24 7.73 -6.75 -12.26
N ALA A 25 7.52 -5.44 -12.37
CA ALA A 25 8.40 -4.55 -13.13
C ALA A 25 9.80 -4.44 -12.50
N LEU A 26 9.87 -4.32 -11.18
CA LEU A 26 11.14 -4.21 -10.45
C LEU A 26 11.98 -5.48 -10.51
N GLU A 27 11.35 -6.66 -10.54
CA GLU A 27 12.04 -7.96 -10.69
C GLU A 27 12.78 -8.10 -12.04
N GLN A 28 12.41 -7.31 -13.06
CA GLN A 28 13.08 -7.31 -14.36
C GLN A 28 14.27 -6.34 -14.44
N LEU A 29 14.49 -5.51 -13.42
CA LEU A 29 15.55 -4.51 -13.42
C LEU A 29 16.89 -5.09 -12.97
N ASP A 30 17.97 -4.51 -13.48
CA ASP A 30 19.29 -4.74 -12.91
C ASP A 30 19.32 -4.33 -11.43
N PRO A 31 19.98 -5.12 -10.54
CA PRO A 31 19.99 -4.84 -9.10
C PRO A 31 20.44 -3.42 -8.72
N GLY A 32 21.33 -2.81 -9.51
CA GLY A 32 21.81 -1.45 -9.28
C GLY A 32 20.72 -0.37 -9.37
N HIS A 33 19.63 -0.62 -10.11
CA HIS A 33 18.49 0.30 -10.20
C HIS A 33 17.55 0.21 -8.98
N LEU A 34 17.58 -0.90 -8.25
CA LEU A 34 16.78 -1.10 -7.03
C LEU A 34 17.25 -0.22 -5.86
N ASP A 35 18.52 0.18 -5.88
CA ASP A 35 19.14 1.10 -4.92
C ASP A 35 19.11 2.57 -5.36
N ALA A 36 18.51 2.86 -6.52
CA ALA A 36 18.42 4.23 -7.03
C ALA A 36 17.39 5.07 -6.27
N ARG A 37 17.64 6.38 -6.19
CA ARG A 37 16.72 7.40 -5.67
C ARG A 37 16.86 8.70 -6.46
N ILE A 38 15.81 9.52 -6.43
CA ILE A 38 15.88 10.93 -6.82
C ILE A 38 15.50 11.80 -5.60
N ASP A 39 15.92 13.07 -5.60
CA ASP A 39 15.58 13.96 -4.50
C ASP A 39 14.07 14.25 -4.46
N GLY A 40 13.50 14.27 -3.26
CA GLY A 40 12.07 14.45 -3.05
C GLY A 40 11.25 13.15 -2.93
N THR A 41 11.85 11.98 -3.14
CA THR A 41 11.23 10.68 -2.81
C THR A 41 11.58 10.24 -1.38
N TYR A 42 10.85 9.24 -0.86
CA TYR A 42 11.06 8.71 0.49
C TYR A 42 12.48 8.16 0.71
N GLY A 43 13.00 7.42 -0.26
CA GLY A 43 14.31 6.80 -0.20
C GLY A 43 14.64 6.13 -1.52
N THR A 44 15.48 5.10 -1.48
CA THR A 44 15.69 4.23 -2.64
C THR A 44 14.39 3.53 -3.05
N THR A 45 14.36 2.98 -4.26
CA THR A 45 13.23 2.17 -4.73
C THR A 45 12.87 1.06 -3.72
N MET A 46 13.85 0.29 -3.24
CA MET A 46 13.61 -0.77 -2.26
C MET A 46 13.21 -0.28 -0.87
N GLN A 47 13.78 0.83 -0.40
CA GLN A 47 13.36 1.46 0.86
C GLN A 47 11.91 1.93 0.77
N THR A 48 11.53 2.57 -0.34
CA THR A 48 10.19 3.09 -0.57
C THR A 48 9.17 1.97 -0.67
N LEU A 49 9.47 0.89 -1.39
CA LEU A 49 8.58 -0.26 -1.51
C LEU A 49 8.42 -1.00 -0.18
N THR A 50 9.53 -1.21 0.55
CA THR A 50 9.47 -1.83 1.87
C THR A 50 8.65 -1.00 2.85
N HIS A 51 8.85 0.32 2.83
CA HIS A 51 8.07 1.24 3.65
C HIS A 51 6.57 1.19 3.31
N LEU A 52 6.22 1.15 2.01
CA LEU A 52 4.83 1.01 1.57
C LEU A 52 4.19 -0.24 2.16
N VAL A 53 4.82 -1.41 2.01
CA VAL A 53 4.26 -2.68 2.46
C VAL A 53 4.21 -2.75 4.00
N ASP A 54 5.25 -2.31 4.70
CA ASP A 54 5.24 -2.23 6.17
C ASP A 54 4.16 -1.28 6.69
N ALA A 55 3.97 -0.12 6.06
CA ALA A 55 2.92 0.82 6.45
C ALA A 55 1.52 0.22 6.26
N ASP A 56 1.29 -0.51 5.17
CA ASP A 56 0.02 -1.19 4.90
C ASP A 56 -0.32 -2.23 5.98
N GLU A 57 0.67 -3.04 6.38
CA GLU A 57 0.56 -3.97 7.52
C GLU A 57 0.16 -3.22 8.80
N ARG A 58 0.81 -2.09 9.08
CA ARG A 58 0.53 -1.29 10.27
C ARG A 58 -0.86 -0.66 10.25
N TYR A 59 -1.41 -0.31 9.09
CA TYR A 59 -2.79 0.15 9.00
C TYR A 59 -3.77 -0.98 9.29
N LEU A 60 -3.53 -2.18 8.76
CA LEU A 60 -4.32 -3.38 9.11
C LEU A 60 -4.27 -3.68 10.62
N GLN A 61 -3.10 -3.58 11.24
CA GLN A 61 -2.98 -3.78 12.70
C GLN A 61 -3.72 -2.70 13.50
N ARG A 62 -3.68 -1.44 13.04
CA ARG A 62 -4.37 -0.31 13.71
C ARG A 62 -5.89 -0.43 13.68
N LEU A 63 -6.45 -1.14 12.71
CA LEU A 63 -7.90 -1.41 12.68
C LEU A 63 -8.38 -2.25 13.86
N VAL A 64 -7.49 -3.01 14.50
CA VAL A 64 -7.82 -3.89 15.62
C VAL A 64 -7.05 -3.56 16.91
N THR A 65 -6.00 -2.73 16.81
CA THR A 65 -5.12 -2.38 17.94
C THR A 65 -4.85 -0.86 17.94
N PRO A 66 -5.36 -0.10 18.92
CA PRO A 66 -5.25 1.37 18.89
C PRO A 66 -3.84 1.94 18.98
N THR A 67 -2.94 1.21 19.65
CA THR A 67 -1.55 1.60 19.86
C THR A 67 -0.64 0.45 19.43
N LEU A 68 0.13 0.67 18.37
CA LEU A 68 1.15 -0.29 17.96
C LEU A 68 2.45 -0.09 18.74
N ALA A 69 3.22 -1.17 18.86
CA ALA A 69 4.62 -1.08 19.27
C ALA A 69 5.42 -0.19 18.30
N SER A 70 6.59 0.28 18.74
CA SER A 70 7.49 1.00 17.84
C SER A 70 7.82 0.13 16.63
N ALA A 71 7.88 0.75 15.45
CA ALA A 71 8.35 0.06 14.25
C ALA A 71 9.80 -0.42 14.46
N GLY A 72 10.12 -1.54 13.81
CA GLY A 72 11.46 -2.12 13.83
C GLY A 72 12.47 -1.30 13.02
N ASN A 73 13.63 -1.91 12.78
CA ASN A 73 14.90 -1.25 12.46
C ASN A 73 15.02 -0.70 11.02
N GLY A 74 13.92 -0.57 10.26
CA GLY A 74 13.97 -0.18 8.84
C GLY A 74 14.68 -1.23 7.96
N GLU A 75 14.50 -2.51 8.26
CA GLU A 75 14.99 -3.61 7.43
C GLU A 75 14.39 -3.51 6.02
N ILE A 76 15.21 -3.72 4.98
CA ILE A 76 14.76 -3.81 3.60
C ILE A 76 14.51 -5.28 3.28
N TRP A 77 13.28 -5.60 2.86
CA TRP A 77 12.90 -6.97 2.53
C TRP A 77 13.15 -7.30 1.05
N PRO A 78 13.47 -8.56 0.72
CA PRO A 78 13.51 -9.03 -0.66
C PRO A 78 12.18 -8.81 -1.40
N LEU A 79 12.21 -8.60 -2.72
CA LEU A 79 11.01 -8.42 -3.54
C LEU A 79 10.01 -9.59 -3.41
N ALA A 80 10.50 -10.83 -3.28
CA ALA A 80 9.66 -12.00 -3.07
C ALA A 80 8.88 -11.95 -1.75
N ASP A 81 9.51 -11.48 -0.67
CA ASP A 81 8.86 -11.35 0.63
C ASP A 81 7.84 -10.20 0.61
N LEU A 82 8.16 -9.09 -0.06
CA LEU A 82 7.26 -7.96 -0.27
C LEU A 82 6.01 -8.38 -1.06
N ARG A 83 6.19 -9.21 -2.10
CA ARG A 83 5.09 -9.77 -2.91
C ARG A 83 4.18 -10.65 -2.08
N MET A 84 4.75 -11.58 -1.31
CA MET A 84 3.96 -12.47 -0.45
C MET A 84 3.12 -11.66 0.54
N ARG A 85 3.74 -10.69 1.22
CA ARG A 85 3.06 -9.83 2.20
C ARG A 85 1.91 -9.04 1.59
N ILE A 86 2.12 -8.34 0.47
CA ILE A 86 1.04 -7.52 -0.10
C ILE A 86 -0.15 -8.37 -0.60
N GLN A 87 0.12 -9.61 -1.04
CA GLN A 87 -0.94 -10.56 -1.37
C GLN A 87 -1.72 -11.00 -0.12
N GLU A 88 -1.04 -11.34 0.98
CA GLU A 88 -1.66 -11.64 2.27
C GLU A 88 -2.47 -10.45 2.83
N HIS A 89 -1.98 -9.22 2.62
CA HIS A 89 -2.71 -8.02 3.01
C HIS A 89 -4.03 -7.89 2.25
N GLY A 90 -4.10 -8.33 0.99
CA GLY A 90 -5.34 -8.33 0.21
C GLY A 90 -6.46 -9.12 0.87
N ASP A 91 -6.16 -10.34 1.34
CA ASP A 91 -7.13 -11.19 2.05
C ASP A 91 -7.56 -10.56 3.39
N ARG A 92 -6.64 -9.90 4.07
CA ARG A 92 -6.92 -9.20 5.34
C ARG A 92 -7.75 -7.95 5.14
N TRP A 93 -7.45 -7.14 4.12
CA TRP A 93 -8.27 -5.99 3.75
C TRP A 93 -9.69 -6.43 3.37
N ALA A 94 -9.85 -7.50 2.58
CA ALA A 94 -11.15 -8.06 2.27
C ALA A 94 -11.93 -8.44 3.55
N SER A 95 -11.26 -9.10 4.50
CA SER A 95 -11.85 -9.48 5.80
C SER A 95 -12.25 -8.25 6.65
N MET A 96 -11.43 -7.19 6.64
CA MET A 96 -11.75 -5.93 7.34
C MET A 96 -12.92 -5.21 6.70
N LEU A 97 -13.02 -5.20 5.37
CA LEU A 97 -14.16 -4.62 4.64
C LEU A 97 -15.46 -5.39 4.90
N ASP A 98 -15.40 -6.71 5.04
CA ASP A 98 -16.55 -7.50 5.49
C ASP A 98 -17.00 -7.10 6.91
N ALA A 99 -16.06 -6.81 7.81
CA ALA A 99 -16.38 -6.34 9.15
C ALA A 99 -16.99 -4.92 9.15
N VAL A 100 -16.51 -4.03 8.27
CA VAL A 100 -17.13 -2.71 8.04
C VAL A 100 -18.56 -2.86 7.55
N ASP A 101 -18.82 -3.73 6.56
CA ASP A 101 -20.16 -3.92 6.01
C ASP A 101 -21.15 -4.49 7.03
N ARG A 102 -20.68 -5.33 7.96
CA ARG A 102 -21.50 -5.83 9.07
C ARG A 102 -21.68 -4.82 10.21
N GLY A 103 -20.87 -3.76 10.25
CA GLY A 103 -20.83 -2.82 11.36
C GLY A 103 -20.13 -3.37 12.61
N ASP A 104 -19.28 -4.39 12.44
CA ASP A 104 -18.58 -5.08 13.53
C ASP A 104 -17.18 -4.48 13.80
N LEU A 105 -16.71 -3.57 12.95
CA LEU A 105 -15.38 -2.96 13.06
C LEU A 105 -15.45 -1.65 13.85
N HIS A 106 -14.65 -1.57 14.91
CA HIS A 106 -14.42 -0.34 15.66
C HIS A 106 -12.92 -0.15 15.89
N ALA A 107 -12.35 0.84 15.22
CA ALA A 107 -10.94 1.22 15.36
C ALA A 107 -10.84 2.57 16.07
N ALA A 108 -9.82 2.70 16.91
CA ALA A 108 -9.41 3.98 17.47
C ALA A 108 -7.91 4.13 17.26
N VAL A 109 -7.41 5.36 17.17
CA VAL A 109 -5.98 5.66 17.07
C VAL A 109 -5.63 6.68 18.14
N VAL A 110 -4.65 6.34 18.96
CA VAL A 110 -4.01 7.30 19.86
C VAL A 110 -3.07 8.18 19.04
N GLY A 111 -3.29 9.49 19.15
CA GLY A 111 -2.55 10.54 18.50
C GLY A 111 -1.08 10.57 18.90
N LYS A 112 -0.28 11.22 18.07
CA LYS A 112 1.11 11.58 18.36
C LYS A 112 1.26 13.09 18.15
N SER A 113 2.45 13.64 18.37
CA SER A 113 2.70 15.08 18.26
C SER A 113 2.25 15.72 16.94
N ASP A 114 2.10 14.92 15.90
CA ASP A 114 1.79 15.27 14.51
C ASP A 114 0.34 15.01 14.09
N TYR A 115 -0.47 14.28 14.88
CA TYR A 115 -1.88 14.03 14.58
C TYR A 115 -2.71 13.73 15.84
N PRO A 116 -3.99 14.15 15.90
CA PRO A 116 -4.82 14.01 17.11
C PRO A 116 -5.26 12.56 17.37
N ASP A 117 -5.77 12.31 18.58
CA ASP A 117 -6.56 11.12 18.86
C ASP A 117 -7.75 11.05 17.88
N THR A 118 -8.02 9.87 17.34
CA THR A 118 -9.09 9.65 16.36
C THR A 118 -9.91 8.44 16.77
N ASP A 119 -11.21 8.65 16.97
CA ASP A 119 -12.18 7.62 17.34
C ASP A 119 -13.59 8.07 16.86
N PRO A 120 -14.24 7.35 15.93
CA PRO A 120 -13.77 6.13 15.28
C PRO A 120 -12.75 6.43 14.15
N ALA A 121 -11.84 5.49 13.89
CA ALA A 121 -10.66 5.68 13.04
C ALA A 121 -10.63 4.81 11.77
N GLU A 122 -11.62 3.95 11.54
CA GLU A 122 -11.63 2.99 10.43
C GLU A 122 -11.58 3.72 9.09
N THR A 123 -12.45 4.73 8.90
CA THR A 123 -12.50 5.50 7.65
C THR A 123 -11.17 6.20 7.38
N MET A 124 -10.57 6.80 8.41
CA MET A 124 -9.26 7.45 8.28
C MET A 124 -8.18 6.44 7.85
N LEU A 125 -8.13 5.26 8.49
CA LEU A 125 -7.14 4.23 8.19
C LEU A 125 -7.32 3.64 6.78
N LEU A 126 -8.57 3.43 6.34
CA LEU A 126 -8.89 2.93 5.00
C LEU A 126 -8.47 3.92 3.91
N VAL A 127 -8.79 5.21 4.09
CA VAL A 127 -8.37 6.29 3.18
C VAL A 127 -6.84 6.40 3.16
N GLN A 128 -6.22 6.36 4.34
CA GLN A 128 -4.77 6.49 4.48
C GLN A 128 -4.02 5.36 3.78
N ALA A 129 -4.45 4.10 3.90
CA ALA A 129 -3.80 2.97 3.24
C ALA A 129 -3.79 3.13 1.71
N ILE A 130 -4.91 3.53 1.13
CA ILE A 130 -5.03 3.76 -0.32
C ILE A 130 -4.15 4.94 -0.76
N GLN A 131 -4.29 6.09 -0.11
CA GLN A 131 -3.54 7.31 -0.44
C GLN A 131 -2.02 7.09 -0.31
N HIS A 132 -1.59 6.55 0.82
CA HIS A 132 -0.17 6.28 1.11
C HIS A 132 0.43 5.30 0.10
N GLY A 133 -0.29 4.23 -0.24
CA GLY A 133 0.15 3.30 -1.27
C GLY A 133 0.32 3.99 -2.63
N ASN A 134 -0.62 4.86 -3.01
CA ASN A 134 -0.56 5.56 -4.29
C ASN A 134 0.62 6.56 -4.36
N ASP A 135 0.85 7.29 -3.27
CA ASP A 135 1.94 8.26 -3.17
C ASP A 135 3.30 7.57 -3.33
N HIS A 136 3.55 6.48 -2.62
CA HIS A 136 4.84 5.78 -2.68
C HIS A 136 5.05 5.00 -3.98
N ARG A 137 4.01 4.41 -4.58
CA ARG A 137 4.12 3.84 -5.94
C ARG A 137 4.50 4.93 -6.96
N THR A 138 3.91 6.12 -6.84
CA THR A 138 4.24 7.27 -7.71
C THR A 138 5.68 7.73 -7.55
N GLN A 139 6.22 7.74 -6.33
CA GLN A 139 7.64 8.05 -6.08
C GLN A 139 8.59 7.05 -6.75
N ILE A 140 8.26 5.75 -6.69
CA ILE A 140 9.03 4.71 -7.38
C ILE A 140 8.93 4.92 -8.89
N CYS A 141 7.73 5.11 -9.44
CA CYS A 141 7.53 5.37 -10.87
C CYS A 141 8.29 6.61 -11.36
N SER A 142 8.34 7.67 -10.55
CA SER A 142 9.11 8.88 -10.84
C SER A 142 10.61 8.61 -10.85
N THR A 143 11.11 7.77 -9.93
CA THR A 143 12.50 7.32 -9.92
C THR A 143 12.83 6.52 -11.18
N LEU A 144 11.98 5.56 -11.57
CA LEU A 144 12.16 4.78 -12.80
C LEU A 144 12.18 5.68 -14.05
N GLY A 145 11.21 6.59 -14.16
CA GLY A 145 11.14 7.52 -15.29
C GLY A 145 12.35 8.47 -15.37
N ALA A 146 12.86 8.95 -14.24
CA ALA A 146 14.06 9.79 -14.19
C ALA A 146 15.34 9.05 -14.64
N LEU A 147 15.38 7.73 -14.50
CA LEU A 147 16.45 6.87 -14.99
C LEU A 147 16.28 6.46 -16.46
N GLY A 148 15.17 6.86 -17.10
CA GLY A 148 14.83 6.45 -18.47
C GLY A 148 14.43 4.97 -18.58
N LEU A 149 13.99 4.36 -17.48
CA LEU A 149 13.48 2.99 -17.45
C LEU A 149 11.99 2.96 -17.79
N ASP A 150 11.51 1.78 -18.21
CA ASP A 150 10.08 1.56 -18.42
C ASP A 150 9.32 1.72 -17.09
N VAL A 151 8.24 2.51 -17.14
CA VAL A 151 7.36 2.75 -15.99
C VAL A 151 6.09 1.93 -16.19
N PRO A 152 5.73 1.01 -15.26
CA PRO A 152 4.50 0.26 -15.39
C PRO A 152 3.28 1.19 -15.27
N ASP A 153 2.27 0.97 -16.11
CA ASP A 153 0.97 1.61 -15.91
C ASP A 153 0.25 0.94 -14.74
N LEU A 154 -0.13 1.76 -13.76
CA LEU A 154 -0.75 1.34 -12.51
C LEU A 154 -2.14 1.96 -12.33
N ASP A 155 -2.71 2.54 -13.38
CA ASP A 155 -4.00 3.23 -13.28
C ASP A 155 -5.21 2.26 -13.25
N GLY A 156 -6.40 2.84 -13.09
CA GLY A 156 -7.64 2.07 -13.07
C GLY A 156 -8.05 1.50 -14.43
N TRP A 157 -7.63 2.10 -15.55
CA TRP A 157 -7.91 1.56 -16.87
C TRP A 157 -7.17 0.25 -17.07
N GLU A 158 -5.88 0.23 -16.76
CA GLU A 158 -5.03 -0.95 -16.87
C GLU A 158 -5.47 -2.06 -15.91
N TYR A 159 -5.83 -1.71 -14.67
CA TYR A 159 -6.35 -2.72 -13.74
C TYR A 159 -7.64 -3.38 -14.27
N TRP A 160 -8.61 -2.60 -14.74
CA TRP A 160 -9.85 -3.16 -15.28
C TRP A 160 -9.64 -3.96 -16.57
N ALA A 161 -8.69 -3.57 -17.42
CA ALA A 161 -8.30 -4.36 -18.58
C ALA A 161 -7.72 -5.72 -18.16
N SER A 162 -6.89 -5.75 -17.12
CA SER A 162 -6.21 -6.97 -16.65
C SER A 162 -7.13 -8.00 -15.98
N VAL A 163 -8.21 -7.56 -15.31
CA VAL A 163 -9.12 -8.47 -14.59
C VAL A 163 -10.39 -8.85 -15.36
N ARG A 164 -10.61 -8.25 -16.55
CA ARG A 164 -11.76 -8.53 -17.41
C ARG A 164 -11.40 -9.13 -18.78
N GLY A 165 -10.11 -9.12 -19.15
CA GLY A 165 -9.59 -9.86 -20.29
C GLY A 165 -9.47 -11.34 -19.98
#